data_AF-A0A2D8S996-F1
#
_entry.id   AF-A0A2D8S996-F1
#
_cell.length_a   1.000
_cell.length_b   1.000
_cell.length_c   1.000
_cell.angle_alpha   90.00
_cell.angle_beta   90.00
_cell.angle_gamma   90.00
#
_symmetry.space_group_name_H-M   'P 1'
#
loop_
_entity.id
_entity.type
_entity.pdbx_description
1 polymer ?
#
loop_
_entity_poly.entity_id
_entity_poly.type
_entity_poly.pdbx_seq_one_letter_code
_entity_poly.pdbx_strand_id
1 'polypeptide(L)'
;MRTRDKQNKHKLKFMYIYNLKKLGKIWKKHCKLLDPSITKAHSTYNYEVVRLMDESTKKEYCFLLDKCDDIIANFKKVDVSLKMSHSNFSKNRKIILDH
;
A
#
# COMPACT_ATOMS: atom_id res chain seq x y z
N MET A 1 -2.69 -28.08 14.12
CA MET A 1 -1.98 -26.77 14.02
C MET A 1 -1.68 -26.30 15.43
N ARG A 2 -0.39 -26.17 15.80
CA ARG A 2 0.02 -25.85 17.17
C ARG A 2 -0.38 -24.41 17.51
N THR A 3 -0.64 -24.11 18.79
CA THR A 3 -1.09 -22.77 19.26
C THR A 3 -0.12 -21.66 18.84
N ARG A 4 1.19 -21.95 18.80
CA ARG A 4 2.25 -21.04 18.34
C ARG A 4 2.10 -20.64 16.87
N ASP A 5 1.76 -21.60 16.01
CA ASP A 5 1.55 -21.34 14.56
C ASP A 5 0.32 -20.45 14.35
N LYS A 6 -0.71 -20.62 15.18
CA LYS A 6 -1.92 -19.77 15.14
C LYS A 6 -1.58 -18.33 15.53
N GLN A 7 -0.83 -18.14 16.61
CA GLN A 7 -0.39 -16.81 17.06
C GLN A 7 0.49 -16.11 16.02
N ASN A 8 1.44 -16.83 15.41
CA ASN A 8 2.28 -16.30 14.33
C ASN A 8 1.45 -15.85 13.12
N LYS A 9 0.43 -16.64 12.75
CA LYS A 9 -0.50 -16.26 11.67
C LYS A 9 -1.32 -15.02 12.02
N HIS A 10 -1.84 -14.90 13.24
CA HIS A 10 -2.57 -13.69 13.63
C HIS A 10 -1.64 -12.46 13.62
N LYS A 11 -0.42 -12.59 14.14
CA LYS A 11 0.58 -11.53 14.12
C LYS A 11 0.87 -11.03 12.71
N LEU A 12 1.10 -11.95 11.76
CA LEU A 12 1.32 -11.60 10.36
C LEU A 12 0.10 -10.90 9.73
N LYS A 13 -1.14 -11.35 10.04
CA LYS A 13 -2.36 -10.66 9.57
C LYS A 13 -2.43 -9.23 10.09
N PHE A 14 -2.12 -9.00 11.36
CA PHE A 14 -2.12 -7.65 11.94
C PHE A 14 -1.01 -6.78 11.34
N MET A 15 0.18 -7.32 11.11
CA MET A 15 1.28 -6.61 10.43
C MET A 15 0.88 -6.21 9.01
N TYR A 16 0.23 -7.10 8.26
CA TYR A 16 -0.28 -6.80 6.93
C TYR A 16 -1.29 -5.64 6.93
N ILE A 17 -2.29 -5.69 7.82
CA ILE A 17 -3.27 -4.60 7.96
C ILE A 17 -2.58 -3.29 8.38
N TYR A 18 -1.60 -3.36 9.27
CA TYR A 18 -0.84 -2.20 9.72
C TYR A 18 -0.06 -1.54 8.57
N ASN A 19 0.63 -2.34 7.75
CA ASN A 19 1.38 -1.85 6.60
C ASN A 19 0.43 -1.22 5.55
N LEU A 20 -0.71 -1.85 5.25
CA LEU A 20 -1.74 -1.27 4.37
C LEU A 20 -2.28 0.06 4.89
N LYS A 21 -2.50 0.18 6.21
CA LYS A 21 -2.90 1.45 6.82
C LYS A 21 -1.82 2.52 6.68
N LYS A 22 -0.54 2.17 6.81
CA LYS A 22 0.57 3.10 6.58
C LYS A 22 0.63 3.57 5.12
N LEU A 23 0.51 2.65 4.16
CA LEU A 23 0.44 3.00 2.73
C LEU A 23 -0.72 3.97 2.46
N GLY A 24 -1.90 3.72 3.03
CA GLY A 24 -3.04 4.62 2.93
C GLY A 24 -2.79 6.01 3.54
N LYS A 25 -2.06 6.10 4.66
CA LYS A 25 -1.66 7.38 5.27
C LYS A 25 -0.70 8.15 4.38
N ILE A 26 0.32 7.50 3.83
CA ILE A 26 1.27 8.12 2.89
C ILE A 26 0.50 8.66 1.69
N TRP A 27 -0.35 7.83 1.07
CA TRP A 27 -1.14 8.25 -0.09
C TRP A 27 -2.05 9.44 0.23
N LYS A 28 -2.80 9.37 1.34
CA LYS A 28 -3.71 10.44 1.77
C LYS A 28 -2.98 11.74 2.10
N LYS A 29 -1.77 11.68 2.68
CA LYS A 29 -0.95 12.85 2.95
C LYS A 29 -0.65 13.62 1.66
N HIS A 30 -0.21 12.91 0.62
CA HIS A 30 0.15 13.54 -0.66
C HIS A 30 -1.06 13.93 -1.49
N CYS A 31 -2.17 13.18 -1.40
CA CYS A 31 -3.44 13.60 -2.01
C CYS A 31 -3.92 14.97 -1.51
N LYS A 32 -3.64 15.34 -0.26
CA LYS A 32 -4.01 16.65 0.30
C LYS A 32 -3.15 17.80 -0.23
N LEU A 33 -2.01 17.49 -0.85
CA LEU A 33 -1.10 18.47 -1.43
C LEU A 33 -1.42 18.75 -2.91
N LEU A 34 -2.32 17.96 -3.53
CA LEU A 34 -2.75 18.22 -4.89
C LEU A 34 -3.60 19.49 -4.97
N ASP A 35 -3.51 20.12 -6.14
CA ASP A 35 -4.44 21.17 -6.54
C ASP A 35 -5.89 20.63 -6.49
N PRO A 36 -6.82 21.33 -5.82
CA PRO A 36 -8.23 20.91 -5.71
C PRO A 36 -8.94 20.71 -7.06
N SER A 37 -8.45 21.32 -8.14
CA SER A 37 -8.97 21.14 -9.51
C SER A 37 -8.68 19.74 -10.07
N ILE A 38 -7.63 19.06 -9.59
CA ILE A 38 -7.25 17.72 -10.04
C ILE A 38 -8.05 16.69 -9.25
N THR A 39 -9.17 16.28 -9.83
CA THR A 39 -10.04 15.25 -9.24
C THR A 39 -9.54 13.83 -9.52
N LYS A 40 -10.02 12.86 -8.73
CA LYS A 40 -9.73 11.43 -8.90
C LYS A 40 -10.18 10.84 -10.25
N ALA A 41 -11.06 11.55 -10.97
CA ALA A 41 -11.52 11.13 -12.29
C ALA A 41 -10.48 11.45 -13.39
N HIS A 42 -9.53 12.34 -13.14
CA HIS A 42 -8.45 12.61 -14.09
C HIS A 42 -7.47 11.45 -14.17
N SER A 43 -7.12 11.08 -15.40
CA SER A 43 -6.14 10.02 -15.69
C SER A 43 -4.76 10.29 -15.08
N THR A 44 -4.41 11.57 -14.90
CA THR A 44 -3.12 12.01 -14.33
C THR A 44 -3.10 12.07 -12.81
N TYR A 45 -4.24 11.89 -12.12
CA TYR A 45 -4.35 12.08 -10.66
C TYR A 45 -3.28 11.28 -9.89
N ASN A 46 -3.12 10.00 -10.20
CA ASN A 46 -2.15 9.16 -9.49
C ASN A 46 -0.70 9.55 -9.78
N TYR A 47 -0.40 10.02 -11.00
CA TYR A 47 0.92 10.53 -11.37
C TYR A 47 1.27 11.78 -10.58
N GLU A 48 0.33 12.72 -10.47
CA GLU A 48 0.52 13.95 -9.68
C GLU A 48 0.71 13.65 -8.19
N VAL A 49 -0.04 12.68 -7.62
CA VAL A 49 0.19 12.22 -6.25
C VAL A 49 1.61 11.69 -6.07
N VAL A 50 2.10 10.87 -7.00
CA VAL A 50 3.45 10.30 -6.95
C VAL A 50 4.53 11.37 -7.14
N ARG A 51 4.31 12.35 -8.02
CA ARG A 51 5.21 13.47 -8.27
C ARG A 51 5.44 14.32 -7.01
N LEU A 52 4.42 14.42 -6.16
CA LEU A 52 4.50 15.14 -4.88
C LEU A 52 5.23 14.36 -3.77
N MET A 53 5.52 13.07 -3.97
CA MET A 53 6.29 12.29 -3.01
C MET A 53 7.78 12.54 -3.20
N ASP A 54 8.48 12.80 -2.09
CA ASP A 54 9.94 12.77 -2.10
C ASP A 54 10.48 11.33 -2.27
N GLU A 55 11.75 11.23 -2.64
CA GLU A 55 12.41 9.95 -2.90
C GLU A 55 12.43 9.02 -1.67
N SER A 56 12.53 9.60 -0.47
CA SER A 56 12.51 8.81 0.78
C SER A 56 11.14 8.17 1.02
N THR A 57 10.08 8.89 0.69
CA THR A 57 8.69 8.46 0.80
C THR A 57 8.37 7.40 -0.24
N LYS A 58 8.84 7.57 -1.48
CA LYS A 58 8.73 6.55 -2.53
C LYS A 58 9.39 5.23 -2.08
N LYS A 59 10.60 5.31 -1.53
CA LYS A 59 11.31 4.14 -0.97
C LYS A 59 10.57 3.50 0.20
N GLU A 60 10.08 4.30 1.16
CA GLU A 60 9.28 3.79 2.28
C GLU A 60 8.01 3.09 1.77
N TYR A 61 7.34 3.68 0.78
CA TYR A 61 6.14 3.13 0.17
C TYR A 61 6.42 1.75 -0.45
N CYS A 62 7.44 1.64 -1.30
CA CYS A 62 7.82 0.37 -1.92
C CYS A 62 8.20 -0.67 -0.86
N PHE A 63 9.01 -0.29 0.13
CA PHE A 63 9.42 -1.20 1.21
C PHE A 63 8.24 -1.73 2.04
N LEU A 64 7.24 -0.90 2.35
CA LEU A 64 6.04 -1.32 3.05
C LEU A 64 5.20 -2.28 2.20
N LEU A 65 5.19 -2.08 0.89
CA LEU A 65 4.47 -2.91 -0.05
C LEU A 65 5.16 -4.27 -0.25
N ASP A 66 6.49 -4.31 -0.34
CA ASP A 66 7.25 -5.57 -0.43
C ASP A 66 7.00 -6.44 0.81
N LYS A 67 6.94 -5.84 2.01
CA LYS A 67 6.52 -6.54 3.23
C LYS A 67 5.09 -7.08 3.15
N CYS A 68 4.19 -6.40 2.44
CA CYS A 68 2.83 -6.88 2.23
C CYS A 68 2.80 -8.09 1.27
N ASP A 69 3.61 -8.04 0.21
CA ASP A 69 3.79 -9.15 -0.75
C ASP A 69 4.33 -10.40 -0.03
N ASP A 70 5.38 -10.25 0.78
CA ASP A 70 5.97 -11.34 1.58
C ASP A 70 4.95 -11.98 2.52
N ILE A 71 4.13 -11.17 3.20
CA ILE A 71 3.10 -11.69 4.09
C ILE A 71 2.03 -12.44 3.29
N ILE A 72 1.55 -11.89 2.17
CA ILE A 72 0.50 -12.54 1.37
C ILE A 72 0.97 -13.87 0.78
N ALA A 73 2.22 -13.97 0.34
CA ALA A 73 2.78 -15.22 -0.16
C ALA A 73 2.62 -16.38 0.83
N ASN A 74 2.59 -16.08 2.13
CA ASN A 74 2.43 -17.04 3.22
C ASN A 74 0.97 -17.26 3.66
N PHE A 75 -0.03 -16.60 3.04
CA PHE A 75 -1.44 -16.67 3.43
C PHE A 75 -2.35 -17.25 2.35
N LYS A 76 -3.01 -18.38 2.66
CA LYS A 76 -4.01 -18.98 1.77
C LYS A 76 -5.31 -18.17 1.63
N LYS A 77 -5.71 -17.45 2.67
CA LYS A 77 -6.97 -16.67 2.69
C LYS A 77 -6.72 -15.30 3.32
N VAL A 78 -7.06 -14.27 2.56
CA VAL A 78 -7.00 -12.85 2.95
C VAL A 78 -8.33 -12.22 2.55
N ASP A 79 -8.84 -11.33 3.40
CA ASP A 79 -10.11 -10.64 3.18
C ASP A 79 -10.08 -9.86 1.85
N VAL A 80 -11.18 -9.93 1.08
CA VAL A 80 -11.25 -9.37 -0.28
C VAL A 80 -10.95 -7.87 -0.29
N SER A 81 -11.45 -7.12 0.69
CA SER A 81 -11.21 -5.69 0.84
C SER A 81 -9.72 -5.34 1.02
N LEU A 82 -8.97 -6.19 1.75
CA LEU A 82 -7.53 -6.02 1.92
C LEU A 82 -6.77 -6.36 0.63
N LYS A 83 -7.18 -7.42 -0.08
CA LYS A 83 -6.60 -7.75 -1.40
C LYS A 83 -6.81 -6.62 -2.41
N MET A 84 -8.00 -6.04 -2.46
CA MET A 84 -8.31 -4.92 -3.35
C MET A 84 -7.47 -3.68 -3.01
N SER A 85 -7.35 -3.37 -1.71
CA SER A 85 -6.51 -2.26 -1.24
C SER A 85 -5.04 -2.48 -1.62
N HIS A 86 -4.54 -3.70 -1.43
CA HIS A 86 -3.18 -4.06 -1.81
C HIS A 86 -2.94 -3.92 -3.31
N SER A 87 -3.83 -4.48 -4.14
CA SER A 87 -3.75 -4.37 -5.59
C SER A 87 -3.72 -2.92 -6.08
N ASN A 88 -4.51 -2.04 -5.47
CA ASN A 88 -4.49 -0.61 -5.78
C ASN A 88 -3.13 0.03 -5.45
N PHE A 89 -2.55 -0.30 -4.29
CA PHE A 89 -1.21 0.18 -3.94
C PHE A 89 -0.13 -0.39 -4.87
N SER A 90 -0.25 -1.65 -5.30
CA SER A 90 0.66 -2.25 -6.29
C SER A 90 0.60 -1.55 -7.66
N LYS A 91 -0.58 -1.09 -8.09
CA LYS A 91 -0.71 -0.25 -9.30
C LYS A 91 0.03 1.08 -9.14
N ASN A 92 -0.09 1.71 -7.97
CA ASN A 92 0.60 2.96 -7.68
C ASN A 92 2.12 2.78 -7.63
N ARG A 93 2.62 1.64 -7.12
CA ARG A 93 4.06 1.30 -7.18
C ARG A 93 4.59 1.27 -8.61
N LYS A 94 3.81 0.80 -9.59
CA LYS A 94 4.26 0.83 -11.00
C LYS A 94 4.53 2.26 -11.46
N ILE A 95 3.62 3.18 -11.14
CA ILE A 95 3.80 4.62 -11.41
C ILE A 95 5.04 5.18 -10.72
N ILE A 96 5.33 4.75 -9.49
CA ILE A 96 6.55 5.15 -8.75
C ILE A 96 7.82 4.63 -9.42
N LEU A 97 7.81 3.42 -9.99
CA LEU A 97 8.99 2.82 -10.62
C LEU A 97 9.21 3.29 -12.06
N ASP A 98 8.14 3.72 -12.74
CA ASP A 98 8.20 4.29 -14.09
C ASP A 98 8.65 5.78 -14.09
N HIS A 99 8.82 6.40 -12.91
CA HIS A 99 9.17 7.82 -12.70
C HIS A 99 10.33 8.04 -11.73
#